data_AF-A0AA36JJD7-F1
#
_entry.id   AF-A0AA36JJD7-F1
#
_cell.length_a   1.000
_cell.length_b   1.000
_cell.length_c   1.000
_cell.angle_alpha   90.00
_cell.angle_beta   90.00
_cell.angle_gamma   90.00
#
_symmetry.space_group_name_H-M   'P 1'
#
loop_
_entity.id
_entity.type
_entity.pdbx_description
1 polymer ?
#
loop_
_entity_poly.entity_id
_entity_poly.type
_entity_poly.pdbx_seq_one_letter_code
_entity_poly.pdbx_strand_id
1 'polypeptide(L)'
;MKKQRVQYEPPELPASPECTDPGDTGHCGPKDLEEIHLELQICSKCTRKSKKKGGFDPVKAFQDLPLDVRPAKCFKQCKRGPNARLVRAGHRKPLAVDGMTEKEAKHKCFHDINTAADAARVANLIQKVTGAQLAELAGESESDSSSDS
;
A
#
# COMPACT_ATOMS: atom_id res chain seq x y z
N MET A 1 -42.16 16.01 -3.54
CA MET A 1 -41.05 16.13 -2.58
C MET A 1 -39.98 17.02 -3.20
N LYS A 2 -39.80 18.25 -2.70
CA LYS A 2 -38.88 19.26 -3.27
C LYS A 2 -37.46 18.98 -2.75
N LYS A 3 -36.51 18.71 -3.64
CA LYS A 3 -35.09 18.51 -3.30
C LYS A 3 -34.44 19.87 -3.09
N GLN A 4 -34.14 20.23 -1.84
CA GLN A 4 -33.31 21.40 -1.53
C GLN A 4 -31.87 21.11 -1.97
N ARG A 5 -31.34 21.97 -2.86
CA ARG A 5 -29.90 22.00 -3.17
C ARG A 5 -29.21 22.78 -2.06
N VAL A 6 -28.38 22.10 -1.28
CA VAL A 6 -27.44 22.73 -0.36
C VAL A 6 -26.32 23.32 -1.22
N GLN A 7 -26.15 24.64 -1.18
CA GLN A 7 -25.00 25.32 -1.77
C GLN A 7 -23.82 25.16 -0.81
N TYR A 8 -22.67 24.73 -1.34
CA TYR A 8 -21.43 24.57 -0.58
C TYR A 8 -20.50 25.69 -1.02
N GLU A 9 -20.22 26.65 -0.13
CA GLU A 9 -19.23 27.68 -0.36
C GLU A 9 -17.85 27.14 0.04
N PRO A 10 -16.88 27.09 -0.89
CA PRO A 10 -15.54 26.59 -0.59
C PRO A 10 -14.80 27.60 0.31
N PRO A 11 -14.08 27.13 1.35
CA PRO A 11 -13.31 28.00 2.23
C PRO A 11 -12.14 28.64 1.48
N GLU A 12 -12.00 29.95 1.62
CA GLU A 12 -10.88 30.72 1.07
C GLU A 12 -9.57 30.28 1.72
N LEU A 13 -8.63 29.81 0.88
CA LEU A 13 -7.30 29.42 1.34
C LEU A 13 -6.45 30.68 1.56
N PRO A 14 -5.69 30.77 2.67
CA PRO A 14 -4.78 31.89 2.90
C PRO A 14 -3.66 31.90 1.85
N ALA A 15 -3.39 33.08 1.32
CA ALA A 15 -2.35 33.33 0.32
C ALA A 15 -0.98 32.83 0.80
N SER A 16 -0.29 32.09 -0.06
CA SER A 16 1.08 31.63 0.17
C SER A 16 2.05 32.81 0.21
N PRO A 17 3.01 32.85 1.15
CA PRO A 17 4.07 33.86 1.13
C PRO A 17 5.02 33.60 -0.04
N GLU A 18 5.29 34.65 -0.82
CA GLU A 18 6.29 34.67 -1.87
C GLU A 18 7.69 34.67 -1.24
N CYS A 19 8.47 33.62 -1.50
CA CYS A 19 9.87 33.53 -1.08
C CYS A 19 10.77 33.96 -2.24
N THR A 20 11.18 35.23 -2.25
CA THR A 20 12.31 35.72 -3.04
C THR A 20 13.60 35.61 -2.24
N ASP A 21 14.57 34.82 -2.71
CA ASP A 21 15.99 35.01 -2.40
C ASP A 21 16.89 34.36 -3.46
N PRO A 22 17.74 35.12 -4.17
CA PRO A 22 18.74 34.59 -5.10
C PRO A 22 20.14 34.71 -4.48
N GLY A 23 20.64 33.62 -3.89
CA GLY A 23 22.07 33.51 -3.60
C GLY A 23 22.40 32.72 -2.35
N ASP A 24 22.48 31.39 -2.48
CA ASP A 24 23.39 30.61 -1.64
C ASP A 24 23.87 29.35 -2.37
N THR A 25 25.17 29.34 -2.64
CA THR A 25 25.95 28.25 -3.20
C THR A 25 26.24 27.23 -2.10
N GLY A 26 25.36 26.24 -1.94
CA GLY A 26 25.55 25.24 -0.88
C GLY A 26 24.40 24.25 -0.72
N HIS A 27 23.78 23.80 -1.82
CA HIS A 27 22.68 22.83 -1.77
C HIS A 27 23.19 21.38 -1.50
N CYS A 28 23.70 21.14 -0.29
CA CYS A 28 23.47 19.87 0.39
C CYS A 28 22.21 20.04 1.27
N GLY A 29 21.06 20.24 0.60
CA GLY A 29 19.78 20.06 1.26
C GLY A 29 19.70 18.65 1.87
N PRO A 30 19.02 18.46 3.00
CA PRO A 30 18.81 17.14 3.56
C PRO A 30 18.18 16.30 2.44
N LYS A 31 18.91 15.29 1.97
CA LYS A 31 18.38 14.32 0.99
C LYS A 31 17.01 13.94 1.50
N ASP A 32 15.98 14.27 0.73
CA ASP A 32 14.60 13.98 1.05
C ASP A 32 14.56 12.58 1.63
N LEU A 33 14.28 12.49 2.93
CA LEU A 33 13.81 11.24 3.51
C LEU A 33 12.45 11.05 2.84
N GLU A 34 12.47 10.55 1.59
CA GLU A 34 11.29 10.16 0.87
C GLU A 34 10.53 9.25 1.81
N GLU A 35 9.47 9.80 2.39
CA GLU A 35 8.64 9.08 3.33
C GLU A 35 8.16 7.84 2.57
N ILE A 36 8.63 6.66 3.00
CA ILE A 36 8.39 5.43 2.25
C ILE A 36 6.92 5.08 2.45
N HIS A 37 6.06 5.62 1.58
CA HIS A 37 4.64 5.36 1.62
C HIS A 37 4.36 3.91 1.21
N LEU A 38 3.57 3.22 2.03
CA LEU A 38 3.15 1.85 1.80
C LEU A 38 1.72 1.80 1.28
N GLU A 39 1.47 0.87 0.37
CA GLU A 39 0.13 0.58 -0.16
C GLU A 39 -0.18 -0.91 0.00
N LEU A 40 -1.37 -1.21 0.55
CA LEU A 40 -1.93 -2.55 0.62
C LEU A 40 -2.86 -2.78 -0.56
N GLN A 41 -2.44 -3.65 -1.46
CA GLN A 41 -3.20 -4.02 -2.64
C GLN A 41 -4.03 -5.27 -2.40
N ILE A 42 -5.35 -5.15 -2.52
CA ILE A 42 -6.29 -6.25 -2.30
C ILE A 42 -6.85 -6.72 -3.64
N CYS A 43 -6.84 -8.03 -3.88
CA CYS A 43 -7.32 -8.57 -5.13
C CYS A 43 -8.83 -8.36 -5.33
N SER A 44 -9.17 -7.43 -6.23
CA SER A 44 -10.56 -7.07 -6.57
C SER A 44 -11.43 -8.26 -6.98
N LYS A 45 -10.87 -9.22 -7.74
CA LYS A 45 -11.58 -10.43 -8.18
C LYS A 45 -11.97 -11.32 -6.99
N CYS A 46 -11.05 -11.50 -6.05
CA CYS A 46 -11.32 -12.32 -4.88
C CYS A 46 -12.34 -11.62 -3.96
N THR A 47 -12.21 -10.30 -3.74
CA THR A 47 -13.16 -9.50 -2.95
C THR A 47 -14.57 -9.53 -3.55
N ARG A 48 -14.72 -9.37 -4.86
CA ARG A 48 -16.02 -9.47 -5.55
C ARG A 48 -16.65 -10.85 -5.38
N LYS A 49 -15.85 -11.91 -5.45
CA LYS A 49 -16.32 -13.30 -5.25
C LYS A 49 -16.75 -13.55 -3.79
N SER A 50 -16.00 -13.02 -2.81
CA SER A 50 -16.35 -13.08 -1.39
C SER A 50 -17.68 -12.37 -1.13
N LYS A 51 -17.80 -11.10 -1.57
CA LYS A 51 -19.04 -10.31 -1.44
C LYS A 51 -20.26 -10.99 -2.05
N LYS A 52 -20.12 -11.60 -3.23
CA LYS A 52 -21.23 -12.32 -3.89
C LYS A 52 -21.76 -13.48 -3.03
N LYS A 53 -20.92 -14.07 -2.17
CA LYS A 53 -21.30 -15.13 -1.25
C LYS A 53 -21.75 -14.62 0.13
N GLY A 54 -21.86 -13.30 0.32
CA GLY A 54 -22.08 -12.69 1.64
C GLY A 54 -20.87 -12.81 2.57
N GLY A 55 -19.67 -13.05 2.02
CA GLY A 55 -18.45 -13.22 2.79
C GLY A 55 -17.83 -11.90 3.26
N PHE A 56 -16.75 -12.04 4.02
CA PHE A 56 -15.97 -10.94 4.57
C PHE A 56 -15.43 -9.99 3.50
N ASP A 57 -15.45 -8.68 3.80
CA ASP A 57 -14.92 -7.62 2.94
C ASP A 57 -13.58 -7.11 3.48
N PRO A 58 -12.43 -7.65 3.01
CA PRO A 58 -11.13 -7.25 3.50
C PRO A 58 -10.83 -5.77 3.23
N VAL A 59 -11.39 -5.17 2.16
CA VAL A 59 -11.14 -3.75 1.87
C VAL A 59 -11.64 -2.88 3.01
N LYS A 60 -12.86 -3.16 3.51
CA LYS A 60 -13.41 -2.44 4.67
C LYS A 60 -12.62 -2.71 5.94
N ALA A 61 -12.17 -3.94 6.15
CA ALA A 61 -11.44 -4.32 7.35
C ALA A 61 -10.07 -3.63 7.48
N PHE A 62 -9.48 -3.21 6.36
CA PHE A 62 -8.19 -2.51 6.35
C PHE A 62 -8.32 -0.99 6.20
N GLN A 63 -9.52 -0.42 6.09
CA GLN A 63 -9.72 1.02 5.90
C GLN A 63 -9.17 1.87 7.05
N ASP A 64 -9.12 1.31 8.26
CA ASP A 64 -8.63 2.02 9.45
C ASP A 64 -7.10 1.98 9.60
N LEU A 65 -6.39 1.30 8.69
CA LEU A 65 -4.93 1.28 8.73
C LEU A 65 -4.35 2.61 8.25
N PRO A 66 -3.22 3.07 8.83
CA PRO A 66 -2.53 4.30 8.41
C PRO A 66 -1.73 4.06 7.12
N LEU A 67 -2.34 3.44 6.11
CA LEU A 67 -1.72 3.15 4.81
C LEU A 67 -2.78 3.13 3.72
N ASP A 68 -2.35 3.34 2.48
CA ASP A 68 -3.25 3.34 1.33
C ASP A 68 -3.75 1.93 1.03
N VAL A 69 -5.06 1.70 1.12
CA VAL A 69 -5.67 0.42 0.75
C VAL A 69 -6.32 0.54 -0.61
N ARG A 70 -5.80 -0.19 -1.60
CA ARG A 70 -6.29 -0.13 -2.98
C ARG A 70 -6.73 -1.47 -3.54
N PRO A 71 -7.84 -1.52 -4.30
CA PRO A 71 -8.18 -2.71 -5.06
C PRO A 71 -7.20 -2.87 -6.24
N ALA A 72 -6.64 -4.07 -6.41
CA ALA A 72 -5.74 -4.43 -7.49
C ALA A 72 -6.31 -5.51 -8.42
N LYS A 73 -5.66 -5.69 -9.57
CA LYS A 73 -5.98 -6.77 -10.52
C LYS A 73 -5.73 -8.15 -9.88
N CYS A 74 -6.28 -9.20 -10.49
CA CYS A 74 -6.16 -10.57 -10.00
C CYS A 74 -4.70 -11.02 -9.88
N PHE A 75 -4.29 -11.46 -8.69
CA PHE A 75 -2.94 -12.02 -8.43
C PHE A 75 -2.76 -13.46 -8.94
N LYS A 76 -3.75 -14.00 -9.69
CA LYS A 76 -3.81 -15.41 -10.16
C LYS A 76 -3.76 -16.47 -9.04
N GLN A 77 -3.95 -16.06 -7.79
CA GLN A 77 -3.93 -16.93 -6.60
C GLN A 77 -5.28 -16.99 -5.86
N CYS A 78 -6.38 -16.52 -6.47
CA CYS A 78 -7.74 -16.50 -5.89
C CYS A 78 -8.41 -17.88 -5.67
N LYS A 79 -7.67 -19.00 -5.67
CA LYS A 79 -8.29 -20.32 -5.47
C LYS A 79 -8.85 -20.47 -4.05
N ARG A 80 -8.20 -19.84 -3.06
CA ARG A 80 -8.46 -20.11 -1.64
C ARG A 80 -9.17 -18.98 -0.88
N GLY A 81 -9.04 -17.73 -1.32
CA GLY A 81 -9.76 -16.63 -0.69
C GLY A 81 -9.38 -15.27 -1.25
N PRO A 82 -9.80 -14.19 -0.57
CA PRO A 82 -9.24 -12.86 -0.75
C PRO A 82 -7.75 -12.84 -0.40
N ASN A 83 -6.96 -12.29 -1.32
CA ASN A 83 -5.53 -12.16 -1.16
C ASN A 83 -5.17 -10.68 -1.14
N ALA A 84 -4.16 -10.33 -0.36
CA ALA A 84 -3.61 -8.97 -0.27
C ALA A 84 -2.08 -9.00 -0.38
N ARG A 85 -1.47 -7.94 -0.89
CA ARG A 85 0.00 -7.81 -0.95
C ARG A 85 0.39 -6.39 -0.57
N LEU A 86 1.49 -6.26 0.14
CA LEU A 86 2.07 -4.97 0.49
C LEU A 86 3.02 -4.54 -0.63
N VAL A 87 2.93 -3.30 -1.08
CA VAL A 87 3.84 -2.69 -2.06
C VAL A 87 4.27 -1.31 -1.57
N ARG A 88 5.41 -0.83 -2.04
CA ARG A 88 5.75 0.60 -1.92
C ARG A 88 4.82 1.38 -2.86
N ALA A 89 4.28 2.50 -2.40
CA ALA A 89 3.45 3.39 -3.22
C ALA A 89 4.22 3.78 -4.48
N GLY A 90 3.56 3.72 -5.65
CA GLY A 90 4.19 3.96 -6.95
C GLY A 90 4.98 2.76 -7.53
N HIS A 91 5.29 1.74 -6.73
CA HIS A 91 5.99 0.53 -7.20
C HIS A 91 5.04 -0.64 -7.42
N ARG A 92 5.48 -1.59 -8.28
CA ARG A 92 4.73 -2.82 -8.58
C ARG A 92 5.28 -4.06 -7.86
N LYS A 93 6.47 -3.98 -7.25
CA LYS A 93 7.15 -5.09 -6.59
C LYS A 93 6.49 -5.36 -5.23
N PRO A 94 5.94 -6.56 -5.00
CA PRO A 94 5.41 -6.91 -3.69
C PRO A 94 6.54 -7.12 -2.69
N LEU A 95 6.28 -6.74 -1.45
CA LEU A 95 7.19 -6.87 -0.32
C LEU A 95 6.83 -8.13 0.48
N ALA A 96 7.85 -8.86 0.90
CA ALA A 96 7.69 -9.89 1.91
C ALA A 96 7.75 -9.22 3.28
N VAL A 97 6.87 -9.64 4.19
CA VAL A 97 6.81 -9.12 5.55
C VAL A 97 7.21 -10.23 6.49
N ASP A 98 8.02 -9.91 7.50
CA ASP A 98 8.40 -10.88 8.52
C ASP A 98 7.16 -11.40 9.28
N GLY A 99 7.17 -12.69 9.61
CA GLY A 99 6.00 -13.39 10.18
C GLY A 99 4.94 -13.82 9.17
N MET A 100 5.14 -13.59 7.86
CA MET A 100 4.39 -14.30 6.82
C MET A 100 4.63 -15.80 6.92
N THR A 101 3.62 -16.61 6.59
CA THR A 101 3.84 -18.06 6.43
C THR A 101 4.76 -18.33 5.23
N GLU A 102 5.43 -19.49 5.17
CA GLU A 102 6.34 -19.83 4.06
C GLU A 102 5.70 -19.66 2.67
N LYS A 103 4.41 -20.01 2.54
CA LYS A 103 3.66 -19.85 1.30
C LYS A 103 3.41 -18.39 0.96
N GLU A 104 3.06 -17.59 1.96
CA GLU A 104 2.83 -16.16 1.79
C GLU A 104 4.12 -15.43 1.44
N ALA A 105 5.23 -15.75 2.11
CA ALA A 105 6.55 -15.21 1.84
C ALA A 105 7.03 -15.57 0.42
N LYS A 106 6.87 -16.84 0.02
CA LYS A 106 7.20 -17.31 -1.35
C LYS A 106 6.43 -16.57 -2.43
N HIS A 107 5.16 -16.24 -2.17
CA HIS A 107 4.30 -15.54 -3.11
C HIS A 107 4.26 -14.03 -2.92
N LYS A 108 4.92 -13.52 -1.88
CA LYS A 108 4.89 -12.12 -1.42
C LYS A 108 3.45 -11.59 -1.33
N CYS A 109 2.57 -12.43 -0.80
CA CYS A 109 1.13 -12.21 -0.80
C CYS A 109 0.52 -12.88 0.43
N PHE A 110 -0.29 -12.13 1.17
CA PHE A 110 -1.14 -12.68 2.23
C PHE A 110 -2.30 -13.44 1.61
N HIS A 111 -2.53 -14.65 2.10
CA HIS A 111 -3.53 -15.56 1.58
C HIS A 111 -4.70 -15.68 2.57
N ASP A 112 -5.86 -16.07 2.04
CA ASP A 112 -6.97 -16.57 2.86
C ASP A 112 -7.55 -15.59 3.89
N ILE A 113 -7.60 -14.29 3.56
CA ILE A 113 -8.16 -13.24 4.43
C ILE A 113 -9.69 -13.30 4.38
N ASN A 114 -10.25 -14.27 5.09
CA ASN A 114 -11.69 -14.57 5.07
C ASN A 114 -12.42 -14.11 6.34
N THR A 115 -11.69 -13.70 7.38
CA THR A 115 -12.25 -13.29 8.66
C THR A 115 -11.59 -12.01 9.19
N ALA A 116 -12.24 -11.38 10.19
CA ALA A 116 -11.68 -10.25 10.90
C ALA A 116 -10.37 -10.59 11.63
N ALA A 117 -10.24 -11.83 12.14
CA ALA A 117 -9.02 -12.31 12.77
C ALA A 117 -7.85 -12.39 11.77
N ASP A 118 -8.11 -12.87 10.55
CA ASP A 118 -7.10 -12.91 9.49
C ASP A 118 -6.64 -11.51 9.10
N ALA A 119 -7.59 -10.57 8.98
CA ALA A 119 -7.27 -9.17 8.70
C ALA A 119 -6.46 -8.54 9.83
N ALA A 120 -6.84 -8.75 11.09
CA ALA A 120 -6.09 -8.27 12.25
C ALA A 120 -4.66 -8.84 12.28
N ARG A 121 -4.47 -10.13 11.95
CA ARG A 121 -3.13 -10.73 11.82
C ARG A 121 -2.30 -9.97 10.79
N VAL A 122 -2.83 -9.77 9.58
CA VAL A 122 -2.13 -9.07 8.50
C VAL A 122 -1.82 -7.63 8.87
N ALA A 123 -2.78 -6.91 9.47
CA ALA A 123 -2.59 -5.55 9.98
C ALA A 123 -1.42 -5.46 10.98
N ASN A 124 -1.39 -6.36 11.96
CA ASN A 124 -0.31 -6.42 12.95
C ASN A 124 1.04 -6.71 12.30
N LEU A 125 1.10 -7.58 11.28
CA LEU A 125 2.35 -7.84 10.55
C LEU A 125 2.81 -6.60 9.77
N ILE A 126 1.88 -5.90 9.11
CA ILE A 126 2.20 -4.69 8.35
C ILE A 126 2.68 -3.56 9.27
N GLN A 127 2.06 -3.37 10.45
CA GLN A 127 2.49 -2.38 11.44
C GLN A 127 3.90 -2.66 12.00
N LYS A 128 4.35 -3.91 11.95
CA LYS A 128 5.71 -4.30 12.35
C LYS A 128 6.76 -4.07 11.27
N VAL A 129 6.34 -3.78 10.03
CA VAL A 129 7.28 -3.44 8.95
C VAL A 129 7.95 -2.12 9.30
N THR A 130 9.25 -2.19 9.60
CA THR A 130 10.05 -1.02 9.93
C THR A 130 10.67 -0.40 8.69
N GLY A 131 11.06 0.87 8.78
CA GLY A 131 11.86 1.54 7.75
C GLY A 131 13.15 0.79 7.38
N ALA A 132 13.72 -0.01 8.31
CA ALA A 132 14.90 -0.84 8.05
C ALA A 132 14.61 -1.99 7.07
N GLN A 133 13.48 -2.70 7.22
CA GLN A 133 13.06 -3.72 6.25
C GLN A 133 12.75 -3.11 4.88
N LEU A 134 12.20 -1.89 4.88
CA LEU A 134 11.94 -1.15 3.65
C LEU A 134 13.23 -0.73 2.94
N ALA A 135 14.26 -0.33 3.70
CA ALA A 135 15.56 0.08 3.18
C ALA A 135 16.34 -1.09 2.56
N GLU A 136 16.38 -2.26 3.22
CA GLU A 136 17.00 -3.46 2.63
C GLU A 136 16.35 -3.86 1.30
N LEU A 137 15.02 -3.85 1.24
CA LEU A 137 14.28 -4.23 0.03
C LEU A 137 14.44 -3.20 -1.11
N ALA A 138 14.76 -1.94 -0.78
CA ALA A 138 15.08 -0.89 -1.74
C ALA A 138 16.53 -0.98 -2.23
N GLY A 139 17.45 -1.54 -1.44
CA GLY A 139 18.87 -1.73 -1.79
C GLY A 139 19.15 -2.91 -2.74
N GLU A 140 18.20 -3.83 -2.92
CA GLU A 140 18.33 -4.95 -3.89
C GLU A 140 17.94 -4.54 -5.33
N SER A 141 18.33 -3.35 -5.75
CA SER A 141 18.34 -2.97 -7.17
C SER A 141 19.77 -2.67 -7.55
N GLU A 142 20.37 -3.58 -8.34
CA GLU A 142 21.56 -3.44 -9.19
C GLU A 142 22.55 -4.60 -9.00
N SER A 143 22.25 -5.73 -9.63
CA SER A 143 23.26 -6.68 -10.15
C SER A 143 22.62 -7.69 -11.10
N ASP A 144 22.05 -7.19 -12.21
CA ASP A 144 21.86 -8.03 -13.41
C ASP A 144 23.05 -7.73 -14.35
N SER A 145 24.19 -8.32 -13.96
CA SER A 145 25.40 -8.29 -14.74
C SER A 145 25.30 -9.33 -15.86
N SER A 146 25.27 -8.82 -17.10
CA SER A 146 25.98 -9.31 -18.28
C SER A 146 25.92 -10.80 -18.67
N SER A 147 25.48 -10.97 -19.92
CA SER A 147 26.14 -11.74 -20.98
C SER A 147 26.17 -13.26 -20.87
N ASP A 148 25.56 -13.94 -21.85
CA ASP A 148 26.38 -14.72 -22.79
C ASP A 148 25.68 -14.86 -24.14
N SER A 149 26.50 -14.93 -25.18
CA SER A 149 26.18 -14.71 -26.60
C SER A 149 25.81 -16.00 -27.33
#